data_AF-A0A507FIW5-F1
#
_entry.id   AF-A0A507FIW5-F1
#
_cell.length_a   1.000
_cell.length_b   1.000
_cell.length_c   1.000
_cell.angle_alpha   90.00
_cell.angle_beta   90.00
_cell.angle_gamma   90.00
#
_symmetry.space_group_name_H-M   'P 1'
#
loop_
_entity.id
_entity.type
_entity.pdbx_description
1 polymer ?
#
loop_
_entity_poly.entity_id
_entity_poly.type
_entity_poly.pdbx_seq_one_letter_code
_entity_poly.pdbx_strand_id
1 'polypeptide(L)'
;MMRGKVQISPEPPTIDPLSILGLPFSHFHTLINQWGGHEALARMSTSQVCEKYVKPMTRDGGKSLCETYAESCNTERKILPAKADWFVSHSWGSGFLDAVEALQDFFTDKKLDFDTTIVWFDLFSNPQHNTSAKPFEWWKTTFMEAVKDIGNVVMILQPWQDPVPLKRTWCVYELYACHVTSSKFEFAITRAEKDAFLKWLPSHVEGFFMQFHDLTCSRSQATKKSDRKAIFEVIKSSIGFLELDLLVLTKVRAWVRNQIRCQQVLSEDREMWREVQRQFTEVENAFDEAVKRVKKVFGHKNANTLRFGSRYVGAFEQRQIKREKLVNRLTDDIKKERRRKWTRHFNVCGTRHAVE
;
A
#
# COMPACT_ATOMS: atom_id res chain seq x y z
N MET A 1 -27.16 -31.20 -51.56
CA MET A 1 -26.63 -29.97 -50.93
C MET A 1 -26.91 -30.02 -49.44
N MET A 2 -25.95 -30.49 -48.63
CA MET A 2 -26.05 -30.40 -47.18
C MET A 2 -25.60 -29.01 -46.73
N ARG A 3 -26.49 -28.24 -46.11
CA ARG A 3 -26.11 -26.98 -45.45
C ARG A 3 -25.49 -27.32 -44.11
N GLY A 4 -24.16 -27.13 -44.00
CA GLY A 4 -23.44 -27.26 -42.75
C GLY A 4 -23.95 -26.27 -41.71
N LYS A 5 -24.29 -26.77 -40.52
CA LYS A 5 -24.54 -25.92 -39.36
C LYS A 5 -23.20 -25.31 -38.94
N VAL A 6 -23.10 -23.99 -39.06
CA VAL A 6 -21.99 -23.24 -38.47
C VAL A 6 -22.09 -23.40 -36.96
N GLN A 7 -21.12 -24.10 -36.38
CA GLN A 7 -20.98 -24.25 -34.95
C GLN A 7 -20.42 -22.93 -34.42
N ILE A 8 -21.29 -22.07 -33.92
CA ILE A 8 -20.91 -20.83 -33.25
C ILE A 8 -20.23 -21.26 -31.95
N SER A 9 -18.91 -21.09 -31.90
CA SER A 9 -18.14 -21.22 -30.66
C SER A 9 -18.77 -20.32 -29.59
N PRO A 10 -18.99 -20.79 -28.35
CA PRO A 10 -19.50 -19.93 -27.30
C PRO A 10 -18.53 -18.75 -27.13
N GLU A 11 -19.06 -17.53 -27.13
CA GLU A 11 -18.29 -16.36 -26.77
C GLU A 11 -17.64 -16.60 -25.39
N PRO A 12 -16.38 -16.17 -25.19
CA PRO A 12 -15.76 -16.26 -23.88
C PRO A 12 -16.65 -15.57 -22.85
N PRO A 13 -16.84 -16.14 -21.65
CA PRO A 13 -17.71 -15.56 -20.63
C PRO A 13 -17.30 -14.10 -20.41
N THR A 14 -18.25 -13.18 -20.58
CA THR A 14 -18.07 -11.77 -20.26
C THR A 14 -17.67 -11.66 -18.80
N ILE A 15 -16.43 -11.26 -18.57
CA ILE A 15 -15.91 -10.96 -17.24
C ILE A 15 -16.64 -9.71 -16.77
N ASP A 16 -17.63 -9.86 -15.88
CA ASP A 16 -18.31 -8.70 -15.31
C ASP A 16 -17.27 -7.76 -14.68
N PRO A 17 -17.27 -6.46 -15.01
CA PRO A 17 -16.32 -5.53 -14.44
C PRO A 17 -16.55 -5.35 -12.93
N LEU A 18 -15.50 -4.99 -12.21
CA LEU A 18 -15.56 -4.65 -10.80
C LEU A 18 -16.25 -3.29 -10.74
N SER A 19 -17.31 -3.19 -9.94
CA SER A 19 -18.00 -1.91 -9.76
C SER A 19 -17.01 -0.86 -9.27
N ILE A 20 -16.96 0.28 -9.96
CA ILE A 20 -16.19 1.47 -9.55
C ILE A 20 -17.05 2.47 -8.78
N LEU A 21 -18.25 2.06 -8.34
CA LEU A 21 -19.14 2.89 -7.56
C LEU A 21 -18.62 3.05 -6.14
N GLY A 22 -18.53 4.30 -5.70
CA GLY A 22 -18.25 4.66 -4.32
C GLY A 22 -19.41 5.43 -3.68
N LEU A 23 -19.22 5.82 -2.44
CA LEU A 23 -20.14 6.68 -1.69
C LEU A 23 -19.49 8.04 -1.41
N PRO A 24 -20.26 9.14 -1.34
CA PRO A 24 -19.75 10.39 -0.79
C PRO A 24 -19.14 10.16 0.59
N PHE A 25 -18.01 10.80 0.87
CA PHE A 25 -17.33 10.62 2.15
C PHE A 25 -18.21 11.03 3.34
N SER A 26 -19.04 12.06 3.21
CA SER A 26 -20.00 12.46 4.25
C SER A 26 -20.99 11.34 4.62
N HIS A 27 -21.28 10.43 3.69
CA HIS A 27 -22.15 9.29 3.94
C HIS A 27 -21.52 8.26 4.89
N PHE A 28 -20.20 8.22 5.03
CA PHE A 28 -19.53 7.35 6.01
C PHE A 28 -19.93 7.74 7.43
N HIS A 29 -20.05 9.05 7.71
CA HIS A 29 -20.55 9.55 9.01
C HIS A 29 -22.04 9.24 9.20
N THR A 30 -22.84 9.29 8.14
CA THR A 30 -24.25 8.86 8.20
C THR A 30 -24.36 7.40 8.62
N LEU A 31 -23.57 6.51 8.02
CA LEU A 31 -23.52 5.09 8.37
C LEU A 31 -23.04 4.89 9.81
N ILE A 32 -21.97 5.57 10.22
CA ILE A 32 -21.48 5.51 11.61
C ILE A 32 -22.59 5.87 12.60
N ASN A 33 -23.32 6.95 12.36
CA ASN A 33 -24.44 7.37 13.21
C ASN A 33 -25.58 6.33 13.22
N GLN A 34 -25.95 5.78 12.06
CA GLN A 34 -26.95 4.71 11.96
C GLN A 34 -26.55 3.45 12.72
N TRP A 35 -25.25 3.16 12.83
CA TRP A 35 -24.73 1.98 13.50
C TRP A 35 -24.49 2.17 15.01
N GLY A 36 -24.93 3.30 15.57
CA GLY A 36 -24.83 3.63 17.00
C GLY A 36 -23.71 4.62 17.34
N GLY A 37 -23.13 5.29 16.35
CA GLY A 37 -22.09 6.31 16.53
C GLY A 37 -20.71 5.75 16.84
N HIS A 38 -19.78 6.66 17.15
CA HIS A 38 -18.37 6.31 17.43
C HIS A 38 -18.22 5.36 18.63
N GLU A 39 -19.09 5.46 19.63
CA GLU A 39 -19.03 4.59 20.82
C GLU A 39 -19.32 3.13 20.47
N ALA A 40 -20.38 2.87 19.68
CA ALA A 40 -20.75 1.52 19.28
C ALA A 40 -19.72 0.84 18.37
N LEU A 41 -18.97 1.64 17.62
CA LEU A 41 -17.92 1.19 16.70
C LEU A 41 -16.52 1.24 17.30
N ALA A 42 -16.37 1.69 18.54
CA ALA A 42 -15.08 1.81 19.20
C ALA A 42 -14.34 0.46 19.17
N ARG A 43 -13.08 0.50 18.70
CA ARG A 43 -12.19 -0.68 18.59
C ARG A 43 -12.68 -1.79 17.66
N MET A 44 -13.73 -1.55 16.86
CA MET A 44 -14.12 -2.51 15.83
C MET A 44 -13.18 -2.40 14.63
N SER A 45 -12.63 -3.54 14.22
CA SER A 45 -11.96 -3.67 12.93
C SER A 45 -12.96 -3.56 11.77
N THR A 46 -12.49 -3.21 10.57
CA THR A 46 -13.32 -3.23 9.36
C THR A 46 -14.00 -4.59 9.15
N SER A 47 -13.31 -5.70 9.42
CA SER A 47 -13.91 -7.03 9.34
C SER A 47 -15.10 -7.20 10.27
N GLN A 48 -15.03 -6.69 11.50
CA GLN A 48 -16.13 -6.77 12.46
C GLN A 48 -17.29 -5.86 12.06
N VAL A 49 -17.01 -4.67 11.52
CA VAL A 49 -18.06 -3.77 10.97
C VAL A 49 -18.78 -4.43 9.79
N CYS A 50 -18.03 -5.11 8.91
CA CYS A 50 -18.59 -5.86 7.78
C CYS A 50 -19.59 -6.93 8.25
N GLU A 51 -19.18 -7.80 9.17
CA GLU A 51 -20.02 -8.89 9.68
C GLU A 51 -21.25 -8.36 10.43
N LYS A 52 -21.07 -7.34 11.28
CA LYS A 52 -22.13 -6.84 12.17
C LYS A 52 -23.17 -5.97 11.46
N TYR A 53 -22.76 -5.19 10.46
CA TYR A 53 -23.62 -4.17 9.87
C TYR A 53 -23.80 -4.32 8.36
N VAL A 54 -22.71 -4.38 7.58
CA VAL A 54 -22.80 -4.33 6.11
C VAL A 54 -23.41 -5.60 5.53
N LYS A 55 -23.00 -6.78 6.00
CA LYS A 55 -23.57 -8.05 5.52
C LYS A 55 -25.07 -8.16 5.80
N PRO A 56 -25.58 -7.85 7.01
CA PRO A 56 -27.02 -7.78 7.25
C PRO A 56 -27.76 -6.83 6.30
N MET A 57 -27.21 -5.63 6.04
CA MET A 57 -27.84 -4.64 5.14
C MET A 57 -27.92 -5.09 3.68
N THR A 58 -27.02 -5.96 3.24
CA THR A 58 -26.89 -6.39 1.83
C THR A 58 -27.32 -7.84 1.60
N ARG A 59 -27.80 -8.53 2.65
CA ARG A 59 -28.09 -9.97 2.63
C ARG A 59 -29.09 -10.38 1.55
N ASP A 60 -30.19 -9.64 1.45
CA ASP A 60 -31.31 -10.05 0.61
C ASP A 60 -31.07 -9.76 -0.88
N GLY A 61 -30.22 -8.75 -1.19
CA GLY A 61 -29.84 -8.41 -2.55
C GLY A 61 -28.57 -9.14 -3.06
N GLY A 62 -27.67 -9.54 -2.16
CA GLY A 62 -26.40 -10.19 -2.51
C GLY A 62 -25.38 -9.29 -3.23
N LYS A 63 -25.70 -8.01 -3.42
CA LYS A 63 -24.90 -6.99 -4.11
C LYS A 63 -24.05 -6.19 -3.13
N SER A 64 -23.20 -5.30 -3.63
CA SER A 64 -22.51 -4.33 -2.79
C SER A 64 -23.50 -3.33 -2.16
N LEU A 65 -23.07 -2.61 -1.13
CA LEU A 65 -23.90 -1.55 -0.54
C LEU A 65 -24.13 -0.41 -1.55
N CYS A 66 -23.10 -0.05 -2.32
CA CYS A 66 -23.20 0.92 -3.40
C CYS A 66 -24.25 0.52 -4.44
N GLU A 67 -24.24 -0.73 -4.91
CA GLU A 67 -25.24 -1.20 -5.89
C GLU A 67 -26.64 -1.25 -5.30
N THR A 68 -26.77 -1.73 -4.05
CA THR A 68 -28.05 -1.75 -3.33
C THR A 68 -28.65 -0.35 -3.23
N TYR A 69 -27.81 0.65 -2.96
CA TYR A 69 -28.26 2.04 -2.93
C TYR A 69 -28.66 2.53 -4.32
N ALA A 70 -27.82 2.33 -5.34
CA ALA A 70 -28.11 2.76 -6.71
C ALA A 70 -29.45 2.21 -7.24
N GLU A 71 -29.82 0.99 -6.85
CA GLU A 71 -31.10 0.36 -7.23
C GLU A 71 -32.29 0.86 -6.41
N SER A 72 -32.06 1.25 -5.15
CA SER A 72 -33.10 1.81 -4.27
C SER A 72 -33.45 3.28 -4.55
N CYS A 73 -32.73 3.93 -5.46
CA CYS A 73 -32.78 5.37 -5.72
C CYS A 73 -33.98 5.82 -6.58
N ASN A 74 -35.20 5.44 -6.19
CA ASN A 74 -36.39 6.01 -6.82
C ASN A 74 -37.47 6.54 -5.87
N THR A 75 -37.24 6.68 -4.55
CA THR A 75 -38.26 7.33 -3.69
C THR A 75 -37.80 8.26 -2.57
N GLU A 76 -36.69 8.06 -1.84
CA GLU A 76 -36.46 8.89 -0.61
C GLU A 76 -35.00 9.29 -0.29
N ARG A 77 -33.98 8.70 -0.92
CA ARG A 77 -32.57 8.96 -0.57
C ARG A 77 -31.93 9.96 -1.54
N LYS A 78 -31.62 11.16 -1.06
CA LYS A 78 -30.94 12.25 -1.81
C LYS A 78 -29.47 11.96 -2.18
N ILE A 79 -28.91 10.82 -1.79
CA ILE A 79 -27.49 10.51 -1.96
C ILE A 79 -27.35 9.31 -2.90
N LEU A 80 -26.69 9.54 -4.04
CA LEU A 80 -26.49 8.54 -5.08
C LEU A 80 -25.04 8.06 -5.07
N PRO A 81 -24.79 6.76 -5.00
CA PRO A 81 -23.52 6.18 -5.39
C PRO A 81 -23.12 6.68 -6.77
N ALA A 82 -21.84 6.99 -6.95
CA ALA A 82 -21.31 7.52 -8.20
C ALA A 82 -19.95 6.90 -8.50
N LYS A 83 -19.40 7.17 -9.69
CA LYS A 83 -18.02 6.78 -10.01
C LYS A 83 -17.08 7.39 -8.96
N ALA A 84 -16.21 6.57 -8.38
CA ALA A 84 -15.31 7.02 -7.35
C ALA A 84 -14.16 7.89 -7.86
N ASP A 85 -13.78 8.87 -7.04
CA ASP A 85 -12.60 9.71 -7.20
C ASP A 85 -11.37 9.06 -6.56
N TRP A 86 -11.58 8.31 -5.47
CA TRP A 86 -10.52 7.71 -4.66
C TRP A 86 -10.78 6.24 -4.37
N PHE A 87 -9.80 5.40 -4.68
CA PHE A 87 -9.72 4.01 -4.24
C PHE A 87 -9.01 3.94 -2.88
N VAL A 88 -9.62 3.30 -1.89
CA VAL A 88 -9.05 3.15 -0.55
C VAL A 88 -8.37 1.80 -0.39
N SER A 89 -7.05 1.81 -0.18
CA SER A 89 -6.26 0.65 0.19
C SER A 89 -6.09 0.59 1.71
N HIS A 90 -6.60 -0.46 2.35
CA HIS A 90 -6.55 -0.58 3.81
C HIS A 90 -6.54 -2.04 4.29
N SER A 91 -6.16 -2.26 5.55
CA SER A 91 -6.21 -3.58 6.18
C SER A 91 -7.52 -3.81 6.91
N TRP A 92 -8.22 -4.89 6.56
CA TRP A 92 -9.47 -5.30 7.22
C TRP A 92 -9.36 -5.61 8.72
N GLY A 93 -8.14 -5.89 9.19
CA GLY A 93 -7.86 -6.12 10.61
C GLY A 93 -7.57 -4.84 11.39
N SER A 94 -7.43 -3.69 10.70
CA SER A 94 -7.25 -2.39 11.33
C SER A 94 -8.60 -1.80 11.75
N GLY A 95 -8.57 -0.84 12.69
CA GLY A 95 -9.77 -0.16 13.17
C GLY A 95 -10.49 0.57 12.03
N PHE A 96 -11.81 0.36 11.94
CA PHE A 96 -12.63 1.02 10.92
C PHE A 96 -12.66 2.53 11.13
N LEU A 97 -12.87 2.98 12.38
CA LEU A 97 -12.89 4.40 12.70
C LEU A 97 -11.53 5.08 12.44
N ASP A 98 -10.42 4.39 12.68
CA ASP A 98 -9.08 4.91 12.38
C ASP A 98 -8.93 5.17 10.87
N ALA A 99 -9.44 4.27 10.03
CA ALA A 99 -9.41 4.45 8.58
C ALA A 99 -10.29 5.62 8.13
N VAL A 100 -11.48 5.79 8.70
CA VAL A 100 -12.36 6.93 8.40
C VAL A 100 -11.73 8.25 8.86
N GLU A 101 -11.13 8.28 10.06
CA GLU A 101 -10.44 9.46 10.58
C GLU A 101 -9.24 9.85 9.70
N ALA A 102 -8.42 8.87 9.29
CA ALA A 102 -7.30 9.12 8.38
C ALA A 102 -7.77 9.69 7.03
N LEU A 103 -8.89 9.20 6.48
CA LEU A 103 -9.49 9.75 5.26
C LEU A 103 -10.01 11.17 5.49
N GLN A 104 -10.68 11.43 6.62
CA GLN A 104 -11.17 12.76 6.98
C GLN A 104 -10.02 13.77 7.02
N ASP A 105 -8.93 13.44 7.70
CA ASP A 105 -7.73 14.27 7.77
C ASP A 105 -7.11 14.49 6.39
N PHE A 106 -7.02 13.43 5.58
CA PHE A 106 -6.47 13.48 4.23
C PHE A 106 -7.28 14.38 3.29
N PHE A 107 -8.61 14.26 3.30
CA PHE A 107 -9.50 15.09 2.47
C PHE A 107 -9.55 16.53 2.96
N THR A 108 -9.50 16.76 4.28
CA THR A 108 -9.40 18.10 4.88
C THR A 108 -8.10 18.79 4.45
N ASP A 109 -6.95 18.12 4.59
CA ASP A 109 -5.65 18.66 4.19
C ASP A 109 -5.62 19.01 2.68
N LYS A 110 -6.40 18.30 1.86
CA LYS A 110 -6.56 18.57 0.42
C LYS A 110 -7.64 19.59 0.08
N LYS A 111 -8.42 20.05 1.07
CA LYS A 111 -9.56 20.96 0.89
C LYS A 111 -10.62 20.38 -0.07
N LEU A 112 -10.84 19.07 0.02
CA LEU A 112 -11.89 18.39 -0.74
C LEU A 112 -13.21 18.42 0.04
N ASP A 113 -14.31 18.61 -0.67
CA ASP A 113 -15.65 18.63 -0.11
C ASP A 113 -16.15 17.20 0.11
N PHE A 114 -16.59 16.89 1.33
CA PHE A 114 -17.00 15.55 1.74
C PHE A 114 -18.30 15.07 1.08
N ASP A 115 -19.17 15.99 0.68
CA ASP A 115 -20.44 15.66 0.02
C ASP A 115 -20.26 15.30 -1.46
N THR A 116 -19.17 15.77 -2.07
CA THR A 116 -18.89 15.56 -3.49
C THR A 116 -17.70 14.63 -3.75
N THR A 117 -16.85 14.38 -2.75
CA THR A 117 -15.74 13.42 -2.86
C THR A 117 -16.26 11.98 -2.75
N ILE A 118 -16.20 11.24 -3.85
CA ILE A 118 -16.70 9.87 -3.93
C ILE A 118 -15.60 8.88 -3.64
N VAL A 119 -15.83 8.03 -2.64
CA VAL A 119 -14.82 7.10 -2.10
C VAL A 119 -15.23 5.67 -2.42
N TRP A 120 -14.39 4.99 -3.20
CA TRP A 120 -14.44 3.55 -3.35
C TRP A 120 -13.77 2.93 -2.13
N PHE A 121 -14.59 2.42 -1.22
CA PHE A 121 -14.14 1.64 -0.08
C PHE A 121 -14.65 0.22 -0.26
N ASP A 122 -13.74 -0.76 -0.32
CA ASP A 122 -14.05 -2.16 -0.59
C ASP A 122 -15.16 -2.73 0.31
N LEU A 123 -15.23 -2.29 1.56
CA LEU A 123 -16.29 -2.62 2.51
C LEU A 123 -17.70 -2.32 1.95
N PHE A 124 -17.86 -1.21 1.22
CA PHE A 124 -19.15 -0.76 0.68
C PHE A 124 -19.33 -1.04 -0.81
N SER A 125 -18.22 -1.09 -1.54
CA SER A 125 -18.20 -1.09 -3.00
C SER A 125 -18.11 -2.50 -3.59
N ASN A 126 -17.61 -3.47 -2.81
CA ASN A 126 -17.64 -4.88 -3.19
C ASN A 126 -18.88 -5.58 -2.62
N PRO A 127 -19.42 -6.58 -3.35
CA PRO A 127 -20.34 -7.54 -2.76
C PRO A 127 -19.64 -8.28 -1.61
N GLN A 128 -20.30 -8.40 -0.45
CA GLN A 128 -19.75 -9.06 0.74
C GLN A 128 -20.21 -10.51 0.90
N HIS A 129 -21.06 -10.98 -0.01
CA HIS A 129 -21.62 -12.31 -0.04
C HIS A 129 -20.99 -13.11 -1.19
N ASN A 130 -20.72 -14.40 -0.99
CA ASN A 130 -20.23 -15.32 -2.02
C ASN A 130 -18.95 -14.91 -2.79
N THR A 131 -18.08 -14.08 -2.19
CA THR A 131 -16.81 -13.62 -2.78
C THR A 131 -15.78 -14.73 -3.02
N SER A 132 -16.03 -15.94 -2.50
CA SER A 132 -15.25 -17.16 -2.73
C SER A 132 -15.26 -17.64 -4.18
N ALA A 133 -16.22 -17.19 -5.00
CA ALA A 133 -16.51 -17.78 -6.30
C ALA A 133 -15.65 -17.25 -7.45
N LYS A 134 -14.98 -16.09 -7.30
CA LYS A 134 -14.25 -15.47 -8.42
C LYS A 134 -12.78 -15.93 -8.49
N PRO A 135 -12.30 -16.47 -9.63
CA PRO A 135 -10.90 -16.85 -9.81
C PRO A 135 -9.94 -15.68 -9.62
N PHE A 136 -8.70 -15.94 -9.20
CA PHE A 136 -7.69 -14.89 -9.08
C PHE A 136 -7.45 -14.14 -10.39
N GLU A 137 -7.52 -14.80 -11.56
CA GLU A 137 -7.31 -14.13 -12.84
C GLU A 137 -8.38 -13.05 -13.10
N TRP A 138 -9.62 -13.28 -12.65
CA TRP A 138 -10.69 -12.26 -12.67
C TRP A 138 -10.31 -11.08 -11.79
N TRP A 139 -9.82 -11.33 -10.57
CA TRP A 139 -9.33 -10.25 -9.71
C TRP A 139 -8.15 -9.54 -10.32
N LYS A 140 -7.27 -10.25 -11.02
CA LYS A 140 -6.07 -9.64 -11.60
C LYS A 140 -6.42 -8.58 -12.65
N THR A 141 -7.25 -8.92 -13.64
CA THR A 141 -7.61 -8.01 -14.73
C THR A 141 -8.56 -6.92 -14.27
N THR A 142 -9.65 -7.33 -13.64
CA THR A 142 -10.78 -6.45 -13.35
C THR A 142 -10.47 -5.43 -12.25
N PHE A 143 -9.66 -5.84 -11.27
CA PHE A 143 -9.19 -4.92 -10.23
C PHE A 143 -8.22 -3.86 -10.79
N MET A 144 -7.31 -4.25 -11.69
CA MET A 144 -6.39 -3.29 -12.32
C MET A 144 -7.17 -2.28 -13.17
N GLU A 145 -8.20 -2.72 -13.89
CA GLU A 145 -9.09 -1.82 -14.62
C GLU A 145 -9.80 -0.84 -13.68
N ALA A 146 -10.34 -1.29 -12.55
CA ALA A 146 -10.95 -0.40 -11.56
C ALA A 146 -9.97 0.64 -11.00
N VAL A 147 -8.75 0.21 -10.63
CA VAL A 147 -7.70 1.13 -10.14
C VAL A 147 -7.27 2.14 -11.21
N LYS A 148 -7.23 1.71 -12.48
CA LYS A 148 -6.96 2.59 -13.62
C LYS A 148 -8.07 3.60 -13.84
N ASP A 149 -9.32 3.16 -13.78
CA ASP A 149 -10.50 3.97 -14.07
C ASP A 149 -10.79 5.01 -12.99
N ILE A 150 -10.54 4.66 -11.73
CA ILE A 150 -10.62 5.58 -10.59
C ILE A 150 -9.42 6.55 -10.61
N GLY A 151 -8.22 6.05 -10.92
CA GLY A 151 -7.03 6.87 -11.17
C GLY A 151 -6.35 7.45 -9.92
N ASN A 152 -7.01 7.52 -8.77
CA ASN A 152 -6.40 7.89 -7.49
C ASN A 152 -6.54 6.78 -6.45
N VAL A 153 -5.44 6.47 -5.78
CA VAL A 153 -5.38 5.48 -4.70
C VAL A 153 -4.82 6.15 -3.46
N VAL A 154 -5.53 6.01 -2.34
CA VAL A 154 -5.08 6.41 -1.01
C VAL A 154 -4.90 5.17 -0.14
N MET A 155 -3.71 4.99 0.43
CA MET A 155 -3.43 3.91 1.37
C MET A 155 -3.43 4.42 2.81
N ILE A 156 -4.20 3.76 3.68
CA ILE A 156 -4.25 4.07 5.12
C ILE A 156 -3.03 3.44 5.82
N LEU A 157 -1.96 4.21 5.97
CA LEU A 157 -0.64 3.73 6.38
C LEU A 157 -0.49 3.70 7.92
N GLN A 158 -1.35 2.97 8.62
CA GLN A 158 -1.37 2.92 10.08
C GLN A 158 -1.01 1.55 10.68
N PRO A 159 -0.30 1.54 11.84
CA PRO A 159 0.46 2.66 12.39
C PRO A 159 1.65 3.01 11.48
N TRP A 160 2.13 4.25 11.48
CA TRP A 160 3.17 4.68 10.53
C TRP A 160 4.52 3.98 10.76
N GLN A 161 4.81 3.58 12.01
CA GLN A 161 6.04 2.88 12.40
C GLN A 161 6.09 1.42 11.93
N ASP A 162 4.92 0.80 11.82
CA ASP A 162 4.79 -0.61 11.47
C ASP A 162 3.55 -0.81 10.57
N PRO A 163 3.61 -0.33 9.31
CA PRO A 163 2.44 -0.18 8.46
C PRO A 163 1.81 -1.53 8.12
N VAL A 164 0.69 -1.83 8.80
CA VAL A 164 -0.04 -3.09 8.64
C VAL A 164 -0.47 -3.36 7.19
N PRO A 165 -0.95 -2.39 6.39
CA PRO A 165 -1.33 -2.67 5.00
C PRO A 165 -0.18 -3.27 4.17
N LEU A 166 1.06 -2.84 4.39
CA LEU A 166 2.21 -3.35 3.64
C LEU A 166 2.58 -4.81 4.01
N LYS A 167 1.99 -5.33 5.10
CA LYS A 167 2.04 -6.75 5.48
C LYS A 167 0.89 -7.57 4.91
N ARG A 168 -0.06 -6.95 4.22
CA ARG A 168 -1.21 -7.62 3.58
C ARG A 168 -0.96 -7.78 2.09
N THR A 169 -1.00 -9.02 1.59
CA THR A 169 -0.66 -9.30 0.18
C THR A 169 -1.63 -8.63 -0.80
N TRP A 170 -2.89 -8.49 -0.42
CA TRP A 170 -3.86 -7.73 -1.22
C TRP A 170 -3.45 -6.27 -1.31
N CYS A 171 -3.23 -5.54 -0.21
CA CYS A 171 -2.79 -4.14 -0.27
C CYS A 171 -1.47 -3.93 -1.05
N VAL A 172 -0.54 -4.88 -0.96
CA VAL A 172 0.68 -4.90 -1.80
C VAL A 172 0.34 -5.02 -3.29
N TYR A 173 -0.64 -5.85 -3.64
CA TYR A 173 -1.17 -5.95 -5.00
C TYR A 173 -1.84 -4.66 -5.46
N GLU A 174 -2.56 -3.95 -4.59
CA GLU A 174 -3.20 -2.66 -4.93
C GLU A 174 -2.15 -1.59 -5.23
N LEU A 175 -1.06 -1.58 -4.47
CA LEU A 175 0.08 -0.70 -4.71
C LEU A 175 0.78 -1.05 -6.03
N TYR A 176 0.96 -2.35 -6.31
CA TYR A 176 1.46 -2.82 -7.61
C TYR A 176 0.54 -2.39 -8.77
N ALA A 177 -0.77 -2.60 -8.65
CA ALA A 177 -1.75 -2.22 -9.64
C ALA A 177 -1.69 -0.72 -9.92
N CYS A 178 -1.68 0.10 -8.87
CA CYS A 178 -1.55 1.55 -8.96
C CYS A 178 -0.29 1.98 -9.73
N HIS A 179 0.84 1.30 -9.51
CA HIS A 179 2.06 1.56 -10.28
C HIS A 179 1.90 1.19 -11.76
N VAL A 180 1.38 0.01 -12.06
CA VAL A 180 1.21 -0.48 -13.44
C VAL A 180 0.25 0.40 -14.24
N THR A 181 -0.82 0.88 -13.59
CA THR A 181 -1.83 1.75 -14.22
C THR A 181 -1.40 3.20 -14.29
N SER A 182 -0.22 3.56 -13.74
CA SER A 182 0.22 4.94 -13.57
C SER A 182 -0.79 5.82 -12.80
N SER A 183 -1.58 5.20 -11.91
CA SER A 183 -2.51 5.89 -11.04
C SER A 183 -1.77 6.70 -9.98
N LYS A 184 -2.41 7.75 -9.47
CA LYS A 184 -1.88 8.57 -8.39
C LYS A 184 -1.92 7.76 -7.09
N PHE A 185 -0.79 7.67 -6.40
CA PHE A 185 -0.69 6.98 -5.12
C PHE A 185 -0.32 7.95 -4.00
N GLU A 186 -1.13 7.97 -2.95
CA GLU A 186 -0.93 8.78 -1.75
C GLU A 186 -1.16 7.99 -0.46
N PHE A 187 -0.70 8.53 0.66
CA PHE A 187 -0.90 7.95 1.99
C PHE A 187 -1.79 8.84 2.84
N ALA A 188 -2.61 8.19 3.66
CA ALA A 188 -3.36 8.81 4.75
C ALA A 188 -2.98 8.15 6.07
N ILE A 189 -2.88 8.98 7.11
CA ILE A 189 -2.72 8.59 8.51
C ILE A 189 -3.57 9.56 9.35
N THR A 190 -3.95 9.18 10.56
CA THR A 190 -4.68 10.09 11.45
C THR A 190 -3.81 11.25 11.91
N ARG A 191 -4.44 12.34 12.35
CA ARG A 191 -3.78 13.50 12.94
C ARG A 191 -2.89 13.10 14.11
N ALA A 192 -3.37 12.21 14.98
CA ALA A 192 -2.60 11.71 16.11
C ALA A 192 -1.30 11.00 15.69
N GLU A 193 -1.37 10.11 14.69
CA GLU A 193 -0.19 9.42 14.13
C GLU A 193 0.75 10.42 13.44
N LYS A 194 0.20 11.40 12.72
CA LYS A 194 0.98 12.47 12.06
C LYS A 194 1.71 13.33 13.08
N ASP A 195 1.05 13.73 14.15
CA ASP A 195 1.65 14.54 15.21
C ASP A 195 2.72 13.76 15.96
N ALA A 196 2.49 12.48 16.25
CA ALA A 196 3.49 11.59 16.84
C ALA A 196 4.72 11.46 15.91
N PHE A 197 4.50 11.27 14.61
CA PHE A 197 5.57 11.24 13.61
C PHE A 197 6.36 12.55 13.57
N LEU A 198 5.69 13.70 13.53
CA LEU A 198 6.33 15.01 13.44
C LEU A 198 7.10 15.39 14.70
N LYS A 199 6.67 14.92 15.88
CA LYS A 199 7.43 15.06 17.13
C LYS A 199 8.66 14.16 17.15
N TRP A 200 8.57 12.97 16.54
CA TRP A 200 9.64 11.98 16.53
C TRP A 200 10.74 12.28 15.50
N LEU A 201 10.36 12.73 14.30
CA LEU A 201 11.25 12.88 13.15
C LEU A 201 12.50 13.75 13.41
N PRO A 202 12.42 14.92 14.09
CA PRO A 202 13.59 15.77 14.29
C PRO A 202 14.77 15.10 15.00
N SER A 203 14.52 14.10 15.84
CA SER A 203 15.55 13.36 16.55
C SER A 203 15.90 12.01 15.91
N HIS A 204 15.26 11.65 14.79
CA HIS A 204 15.35 10.29 14.22
C HIS A 204 15.29 10.27 12.69
N VAL A 205 15.91 11.25 12.03
CA VAL A 205 15.96 11.31 10.57
C VAL A 205 16.56 10.03 9.96
N GLU A 206 17.66 9.53 10.52
CA GLU A 206 18.27 8.25 10.13
C GLU A 206 17.39 7.06 10.51
N GLY A 207 16.81 7.11 11.71
CA GLY A 207 15.90 6.09 12.24
C GLY A 207 14.72 5.82 11.30
N PHE A 208 14.24 6.84 10.57
CA PHE A 208 13.18 6.68 9.57
C PHE A 208 13.59 5.65 8.50
N PHE A 209 14.78 5.77 7.92
CA PHE A 209 15.26 4.84 6.90
C PHE A 209 15.57 3.44 7.46
N MET A 210 15.86 3.35 8.77
CA MET A 210 16.05 2.08 9.45
C MET A 210 14.73 1.34 9.67
N GLN A 211 13.63 2.02 9.94
CA GLN A 211 12.31 1.36 10.10
C GLN A 211 11.87 0.65 8.82
N PHE A 212 12.19 1.21 7.66
CA PHE A 212 11.88 0.59 6.37
C PHE A 212 12.91 -0.47 5.92
N HIS A 213 13.99 -0.73 6.69
CA HIS A 213 14.96 -1.79 6.39
C HIS A 213 14.28 -3.17 6.29
N ASP A 214 13.39 -3.46 7.25
CA ASP A 214 12.72 -4.75 7.38
C ASP A 214 11.37 -4.81 6.67
N LEU A 215 10.89 -3.66 6.19
CA LEU A 215 9.71 -3.58 5.35
C LEU A 215 10.03 -4.24 4.01
N THR A 216 9.41 -5.40 3.77
CA THR A 216 9.42 -6.01 2.45
C THR A 216 8.06 -6.61 2.13
N CYS A 217 7.51 -6.19 1.00
CA CYS A 217 6.26 -6.68 0.44
C CYS A 217 6.28 -8.20 0.23
N SER A 218 7.48 -8.79 0.08
CA SER A 218 7.69 -10.24 -0.06
C SER A 218 7.34 -11.06 1.20
N ARG A 219 7.22 -10.40 2.37
CA ARG A 219 6.79 -11.02 3.63
C ARG A 219 5.28 -10.91 3.87
N SER A 220 4.55 -10.22 2.99
CA SER A 220 3.11 -10.02 3.14
C SER A 220 2.33 -11.35 3.17
N GLN A 221 1.18 -11.32 3.84
CA GLN A 221 0.31 -12.47 4.06
C GLN A 221 -1.12 -12.20 3.55
N ALA A 222 -1.79 -13.27 3.13
CA ALA A 222 -3.22 -13.29 2.83
C ALA A 222 -3.89 -14.46 3.55
N THR A 223 -5.15 -14.28 3.93
CA THR A 223 -5.98 -15.33 4.53
C THR A 223 -6.08 -16.55 3.61
N LYS A 224 -6.26 -16.31 2.30
CA LYS A 224 -6.26 -17.36 1.28
C LYS A 224 -4.85 -17.57 0.73
N LYS A 225 -4.29 -18.77 0.94
CA LYS A 225 -2.95 -19.14 0.45
C LYS A 225 -2.85 -19.10 -1.08
N SER A 226 -3.95 -19.42 -1.79
CA SER A 226 -4.05 -19.35 -3.25
C SER A 226 -3.79 -17.93 -3.76
N ASP A 227 -4.45 -16.94 -3.16
CA ASP A 227 -4.33 -15.53 -3.54
C ASP A 227 -2.89 -15.06 -3.33
N ARG A 228 -2.30 -15.39 -2.17
CA ARG A 228 -0.90 -15.06 -1.90
C ARG A 228 0.03 -15.62 -2.96
N LYS A 229 -0.14 -16.90 -3.32
CA LYS A 229 0.68 -17.56 -4.35
C LYS A 229 0.54 -16.85 -5.69
N ALA A 230 -0.69 -16.57 -6.10
CA ALA A 230 -0.97 -15.99 -7.41
C ALA A 230 -0.49 -14.54 -7.52
N ILE A 231 -0.75 -13.70 -6.51
CA ILE A 231 -0.24 -12.32 -6.43
C ILE A 231 1.29 -12.30 -6.46
N PHE A 232 1.94 -13.20 -5.71
CA PHE A 232 3.40 -13.27 -5.67
C PHE A 232 3.97 -13.65 -7.04
N GLU A 233 3.32 -14.53 -7.78
CA GLU A 233 3.74 -14.90 -9.13
C GLU A 233 3.62 -13.72 -10.10
N VAL A 234 2.52 -12.96 -10.03
CA VAL A 234 2.34 -11.73 -10.84
C VAL A 234 3.41 -10.70 -10.53
N ILE A 235 3.70 -10.43 -9.26
CA ILE A 235 4.73 -9.45 -8.87
C ILE A 235 6.12 -9.94 -9.31
N LYS A 236 6.46 -11.22 -9.12
CA LYS A 236 7.76 -11.78 -9.51
C LYS A 236 8.01 -11.78 -11.02
N SER A 237 6.98 -12.08 -11.80
CA SER A 237 7.04 -12.12 -13.27
C SER A 237 7.04 -10.73 -13.93
N SER A 238 6.67 -9.69 -13.18
CA SER A 238 6.67 -8.29 -13.63
C SER A 238 7.84 -7.49 -13.05
N ILE A 239 7.56 -6.54 -12.15
CA ILE A 239 8.54 -5.59 -11.58
C ILE A 239 9.46 -6.23 -10.53
N GLY A 240 9.01 -7.31 -9.87
CA GLY A 240 9.66 -7.93 -8.74
C GLY A 240 9.50 -7.16 -7.42
N PHE A 241 9.63 -7.87 -6.29
CA PHE A 241 9.42 -7.30 -4.96
C PHE A 241 10.38 -6.18 -4.59
N LEU A 242 11.64 -6.25 -5.05
CA LEU A 242 12.62 -5.22 -4.71
C LEU A 242 12.26 -3.85 -5.31
N GLU A 243 11.86 -3.81 -6.58
CA GLU A 243 11.47 -2.56 -7.21
C GLU A 243 10.14 -2.06 -6.66
N LEU A 244 9.21 -2.96 -6.29
CA LEU A 244 8.00 -2.60 -5.57
C LEU A 244 8.32 -1.94 -4.21
N ASP A 245 9.20 -2.55 -3.41
CA ASP A 245 9.61 -2.02 -2.11
C ASP A 245 10.31 -0.64 -2.26
N LEU A 246 11.16 -0.47 -3.28
CA LEU A 246 11.78 0.82 -3.61
C LEU A 246 10.75 1.88 -4.01
N LEU A 247 9.71 1.49 -4.75
CA LEU A 247 8.62 2.38 -5.11
C LEU A 247 7.83 2.85 -3.88
N VAL A 248 7.52 1.94 -2.95
CA VAL A 248 6.90 2.31 -1.67
C VAL A 248 7.76 3.35 -0.96
N LEU A 249 9.05 3.07 -0.80
CA LEU A 249 10.00 3.98 -0.16
C LEU A 249 10.05 5.35 -0.83
N THR A 250 10.09 5.41 -2.16
CA THR A 250 10.06 6.68 -2.89
C THR A 250 8.80 7.49 -2.56
N LYS A 251 7.64 6.84 -2.50
CA LYS A 251 6.37 7.51 -2.20
C LYS A 251 6.32 7.97 -0.74
N VAL A 252 6.75 7.15 0.22
CA VAL A 252 6.74 7.52 1.63
C VAL A 252 7.72 8.68 1.87
N ARG A 253 8.93 8.62 1.28
CA ARG A 253 9.91 9.71 1.33
C ARG A 253 9.35 11.02 0.76
N ALA A 254 8.63 10.96 -0.36
CA ALA A 254 7.97 12.13 -0.94
C ALA A 254 6.91 12.72 0.01
N TRP A 255 6.13 11.87 0.69
CA TRP A 255 5.20 12.31 1.72
C TRP A 255 5.93 12.99 2.89
N VAL A 256 7.01 12.40 3.41
CA VAL A 256 7.82 12.99 4.49
C VAL A 256 8.39 14.35 4.10
N ARG A 257 8.95 14.48 2.88
CA ARG A 257 9.44 15.78 2.38
C ARG A 257 8.35 16.84 2.36
N ASN A 258 7.13 16.48 1.96
CA ASN A 258 6.02 17.42 1.99
C ASN A 258 5.67 17.82 3.43
N GLN A 259 5.68 16.88 4.38
CA GLN A 259 5.44 17.20 5.79
C GLN A 259 6.50 18.15 6.36
N ILE A 260 7.79 17.90 6.11
CA ILE A 260 8.89 18.78 6.51
C ILE A 260 8.69 20.19 5.92
N ARG A 261 8.37 20.28 4.63
CA ARG A 261 8.10 21.58 3.96
C ARG A 261 6.91 22.32 4.58
N CYS A 262 5.83 21.62 4.92
CA CYS A 262 4.70 22.21 5.63
C CYS A 262 5.13 22.77 6.99
N GLN A 263 5.93 22.03 7.76
CA GLN A 263 6.39 22.46 9.08
C GLN A 263 7.33 23.67 9.03
N GLN A 264 8.09 23.88 7.96
CA GLN A 264 8.87 25.11 7.79
C GLN A 264 8.02 26.38 7.64
N VAL A 265 6.73 26.23 7.33
CA VAL A 265 5.77 27.35 7.25
C VAL A 265 4.96 27.45 8.54
N LEU A 266 4.51 26.29 9.06
CA LEU A 266 3.52 26.21 10.13
C LEU A 266 4.12 26.19 11.54
N SER A 267 5.34 25.65 11.70
CA SER A 267 5.97 25.50 13.02
C SER A 267 6.53 26.83 13.53
N GLU A 268 6.58 26.97 14.86
CA GLU A 268 7.30 28.07 15.53
C GLU A 268 8.81 27.94 15.31
N ASP A 269 9.36 26.73 15.41
CA ASP A 269 10.78 26.45 15.21
C ASP A 269 11.10 26.09 13.75
N ARG A 270 11.01 27.10 12.87
CA ARG A 270 11.26 26.94 11.43
C ARG A 270 12.71 26.59 11.12
N GLU A 271 13.65 26.99 11.96
CA GLU A 271 15.08 26.71 11.77
C GLU A 271 15.39 25.23 12.03
N MET A 272 14.83 24.65 13.10
CA MET A 272 14.90 23.20 13.31
C MET A 272 14.37 22.44 12.11
N TRP A 273 13.23 22.82 11.53
CA TRP A 273 12.67 22.13 10.36
C TRP A 273 13.48 22.33 9.05
N ARG A 274 14.25 23.41 8.93
CA ARG A 274 15.25 23.55 7.84
C ARG A 274 16.41 22.58 8.03
N GLU A 275 16.88 22.43 9.28
CA GLU A 275 17.93 21.48 9.61
C GLU A 275 17.47 20.02 9.40
N VAL A 276 16.24 19.68 9.81
CA VAL A 276 15.63 18.38 9.52
C VAL A 276 15.58 18.11 8.02
N GLN A 277 15.23 19.12 7.19
CA GLN A 277 15.25 18.95 5.74
C GLN A 277 16.65 18.69 5.19
N ARG A 278 17.66 19.40 5.70
CA ARG A 278 19.07 19.21 5.31
C ARG A 278 19.51 17.79 5.62
N GLN A 279 19.33 17.35 6.87
CA GLN A 279 19.67 16.00 7.30
C GLN A 279 18.91 14.94 6.50
N PHE A 280 17.61 15.10 6.31
CA PHE A 280 16.79 14.16 5.54
C PHE A 280 17.32 14.01 4.12
N THR A 281 17.66 15.12 3.46
CA THR A 281 18.23 15.12 2.11
C THR A 281 19.59 14.43 2.05
N GLU A 282 20.46 14.63 3.06
CA GLU A 282 21.76 13.95 3.14
C GLU A 282 21.62 12.45 3.30
N VAL A 283 20.71 12.02 4.17
CA VAL A 283 20.42 10.62 4.43
C VAL A 283 19.78 9.95 3.20
N GLU A 284 18.83 10.63 2.54
CA GLU A 284 18.24 10.20 1.27
C GLU A 284 19.31 9.94 0.21
N ASN A 285 20.23 10.89 0.01
CA ASN A 285 21.31 10.76 -0.96
C ASN A 285 22.27 9.61 -0.63
N ALA A 286 22.56 9.41 0.66
CA ALA A 286 23.39 8.30 1.12
C ALA A 286 22.72 6.95 0.85
N PHE A 287 21.42 6.83 1.14
CA PHE A 287 20.62 5.64 0.85
C PHE A 287 20.62 5.31 -0.65
N ASP A 288 20.34 6.31 -1.49
CA ASP A 288 20.24 6.13 -2.94
C ASP A 288 21.59 5.71 -3.56
N GLU A 289 22.70 6.29 -3.10
CA GLU A 289 24.04 5.89 -3.53
C GLU A 289 24.38 4.46 -3.09
N ALA A 290 23.99 4.05 -1.88
CA ALA A 290 24.18 2.68 -1.42
C ALA A 290 23.36 1.68 -2.25
N VAL A 291 22.09 1.98 -2.53
CA VAL A 291 21.23 1.16 -3.41
C VAL A 291 21.84 1.03 -4.80
N LYS A 292 22.30 2.14 -5.39
CA LYS A 292 22.96 2.16 -6.71
C LYS A 292 24.20 1.26 -6.76
N ARG A 293 25.05 1.31 -5.73
CA ARG A 293 26.25 0.47 -5.64
C ARG A 293 25.93 -1.00 -5.48
N VAL A 294 24.95 -1.33 -4.63
CA VAL A 294 24.54 -2.71 -4.40
C VAL A 294 23.93 -3.30 -5.67
N LYS A 295 23.10 -2.54 -6.40
CA LYS A 295 22.59 -2.92 -7.72
C LYS A 295 23.73 -3.16 -8.72
N LYS A 296 24.75 -2.30 -8.74
CA LYS A 296 25.94 -2.47 -9.61
C LYS A 296 26.76 -3.73 -9.29
N VAL A 297 26.90 -4.10 -8.02
CA VAL A 297 27.77 -5.23 -7.62
C VAL A 297 27.05 -6.57 -7.61
N PHE A 298 25.77 -6.58 -7.21
CA PHE A 298 25.02 -7.83 -7.03
C PHE A 298 23.84 -7.99 -7.99
N GLY A 299 23.63 -7.04 -8.89
CA GLY A 299 22.53 -7.02 -9.84
C GLY A 299 21.26 -6.38 -9.29
N HIS A 300 20.37 -6.01 -10.21
CA HIS A 300 19.14 -5.26 -9.95
C HIS A 300 18.08 -6.02 -9.14
N LYS A 301 18.25 -7.33 -8.92
CA LYS A 301 17.28 -8.19 -8.21
C LYS A 301 17.77 -8.69 -6.84
N ASN A 302 18.87 -8.14 -6.29
CA ASN A 302 19.39 -8.63 -5.01
C ASN A 302 18.45 -8.25 -3.85
N ALA A 303 17.83 -9.25 -3.21
CA ALA A 303 16.94 -9.08 -2.06
C ALA A 303 17.54 -8.31 -0.86
N ASN A 304 18.87 -8.24 -0.74
CA ASN A 304 19.53 -7.51 0.35
C ASN A 304 19.73 -6.01 0.05
N THR A 305 19.29 -5.51 -1.12
CA THR A 305 19.55 -4.13 -1.56
C THR A 305 19.06 -3.07 -0.56
N LEU A 306 17.82 -3.21 -0.08
CA LEU A 306 17.26 -2.29 0.92
C LEU A 306 18.00 -2.39 2.25
N ARG A 307 18.30 -3.62 2.67
CA ARG A 307 19.07 -3.89 3.88
C ARG A 307 20.44 -3.22 3.88
N PHE A 308 21.14 -3.25 2.75
CA PHE A 308 22.40 -2.53 2.61
C PHE A 308 22.21 -1.01 2.60
N GLY A 309 21.19 -0.49 1.92
CA GLY A 309 20.84 0.93 1.91
C GLY A 309 20.59 1.46 3.33
N SER A 310 19.71 0.81 4.08
CA SER A 310 19.37 1.25 5.44
C SER A 310 20.50 1.04 6.44
N ARG A 311 21.31 -0.03 6.32
CA ARG A 311 22.51 -0.21 7.17
C ARG A 311 23.58 0.83 6.90
N TYR A 312 23.72 1.23 5.65
CA TYR A 312 24.63 2.32 5.27
C TYR A 312 24.20 3.62 5.94
N VAL A 313 22.90 3.92 5.96
CA VAL A 313 22.34 5.06 6.69
C VAL A 313 22.52 4.96 8.21
N GLY A 314 22.16 3.84 8.85
CA GLY A 314 22.28 3.70 10.31
C GLY A 314 23.71 3.83 10.86
N ALA A 315 24.72 3.65 10.00
CA ALA A 315 26.11 3.90 10.36
C ALA A 315 26.49 5.40 10.42
N PHE A 316 25.67 6.31 9.86
CA PHE A 316 25.76 7.76 10.12
C PHE A 316 25.36 8.08 11.57
N GLU A 317 24.20 7.56 12.02
CA GLU A 317 23.61 7.80 13.34
C GLU A 317 24.55 7.41 14.48
N GLN A 318 25.16 6.22 14.41
CA GLN A 318 25.89 5.68 15.55
C GLN A 318 27.24 6.35 15.84
N ARG A 319 27.84 7.10 14.90
CA ARG A 319 29.28 7.42 15.00
C ARG A 319 29.76 8.74 14.37
N GLN A 320 28.89 9.62 13.86
CA GLN A 320 29.33 10.88 13.23
C GLN A 320 30.44 10.65 12.16
N ILE A 321 30.34 9.53 11.42
CA ILE A 321 31.42 9.10 10.53
C ILE A 321 31.37 9.90 9.24
N LYS A 322 32.48 10.56 8.89
CA LYS A 322 32.67 11.21 7.59
C LYS A 322 32.33 10.24 6.44
N ARG A 323 31.53 10.73 5.48
CA ARG A 323 31.01 10.01 4.29
C ARG A 323 32.02 9.06 3.63
N GLU A 324 33.28 9.45 3.50
CA GLU A 324 34.37 8.65 2.89
C GLU A 324 34.66 7.34 3.63
N LYS A 325 34.66 7.35 4.97
CA LYS A 325 34.90 6.13 5.77
C LYS A 325 33.73 5.14 5.66
N LEU A 326 32.53 5.66 5.44
CA LEU A 326 31.32 4.85 5.21
C LEU A 326 31.38 4.14 3.85
N VAL A 327 31.77 4.87 2.81
CA VAL A 327 31.99 4.34 1.45
C VAL A 327 32.93 3.13 1.46
N ASN A 328 34.03 3.22 2.21
CA ASN A 328 34.99 2.13 2.33
C ASN A 328 34.39 0.92 3.05
N ARG A 329 33.63 1.12 4.14
CA ARG A 329 32.95 0.01 4.82
C ARG A 329 31.87 -0.65 3.99
N LEU A 330 31.04 0.11 3.29
CA LEU A 330 30.04 -0.45 2.38
C LEU A 330 30.73 -1.32 1.34
N THR A 331 31.86 -0.84 0.80
CA THR A 331 32.67 -1.61 -0.15
C THR A 331 33.18 -2.91 0.46
N ASP A 332 33.64 -2.89 1.72
CA ASP A 332 34.12 -4.08 2.43
C ASP A 332 33.00 -5.05 2.80
N ASP A 333 31.84 -4.56 3.21
CA ASP A 333 30.68 -5.40 3.52
C ASP A 333 30.10 -6.04 2.24
N ILE A 334 30.04 -5.28 1.15
CA ILE A 334 29.74 -5.78 -0.19
C ILE A 334 30.75 -6.87 -0.59
N LYS A 335 32.06 -6.64 -0.41
CA LYS A 335 33.11 -7.65 -0.70
C LYS A 335 32.97 -8.89 0.18
N LYS A 336 32.70 -8.74 1.48
CA LYS A 336 32.48 -9.85 2.41
C LYS A 336 31.27 -10.68 2.03
N GLU A 337 30.17 -10.04 1.66
CA GLU A 337 28.95 -10.75 1.27
C GLU A 337 29.07 -11.43 -0.09
N ARG A 338 29.80 -10.80 -1.04
CA ARG A 338 30.20 -11.44 -2.30
C ARG A 338 31.04 -12.69 -2.04
N ARG A 339 32.05 -12.60 -1.16
CA ARG A 339 32.86 -13.76 -0.75
C ARG A 339 31.98 -14.86 -0.13
N ARG A 340 31.09 -14.53 0.80
CA ARG A 340 30.16 -15.50 1.42
C ARG A 340 29.25 -16.19 0.40
N LYS A 341 28.68 -15.47 -0.57
CA LYS A 341 27.88 -16.08 -1.66
C LYS A 341 28.74 -17.00 -2.52
N TRP A 342 29.96 -16.59 -2.83
CA TRP A 342 30.91 -17.39 -3.62
C TRP A 342 31.31 -18.69 -2.89
N THR A 343 31.65 -18.61 -1.60
CA THR A 343 31.97 -19.80 -0.76
C THR A 343 30.77 -20.74 -0.63
N ARG A 344 29.54 -20.22 -0.48
CA ARG A 344 28.32 -21.04 -0.47
C ARG A 344 28.07 -21.73 -1.81
N HIS A 345 28.28 -21.03 -2.93
CA HIS A 345 28.15 -21.62 -4.26
C HIS A 345 29.20 -22.71 -4.50
N PHE A 346 30.45 -22.49 -4.07
CA PHE A 346 31.52 -23.49 -4.13
C PHE A 346 31.23 -24.72 -3.27
N ASN A 347 30.71 -24.56 -2.05
CA ASN A 347 30.36 -25.69 -1.20
C ASN A 347 29.17 -26.50 -1.76
N VAL A 348 28.23 -25.86 -2.46
CA VAL A 348 27.08 -26.55 -3.11
C VAL A 348 27.52 -27.27 -4.41
N CYS A 349 28.45 -26.70 -5.18
CA CYS A 349 29.01 -27.39 -6.35
C CYS A 349 30.02 -28.49 -5.97
N GLY A 350 30.80 -28.30 -4.90
CA GLY A 350 31.74 -29.29 -4.38
C GLY A 350 31.06 -30.49 -3.73
N THR A 351 29.85 -30.32 -3.17
CA THR A 351 29.04 -31.45 -2.68
C THR A 351 28.33 -32.22 -3.80
N ARG A 352 28.12 -31.61 -4.98
CA ARG A 352 27.61 -32.34 -6.17
C ARG A 352 28.68 -33.17 -6.87
N HIS A 353 29.96 -32.80 -6.77
CA HIS A 353 31.08 -33.60 -7.31
C HIS A 353 31.61 -34.66 -6.34
N ALA A 354 31.01 -34.80 -5.15
CA ALA A 354 31.36 -35.82 -4.16
C ALA A 354 30.29 -36.92 -4.05
N VAL A 355 29.27 -36.90 -4.92
CA VAL A 355 28.15 -37.87 -4.97
C VAL A 355 27.97 -38.46 -6.39
N GLU A 356 28.92 -38.22 -7.29
CA GLU A 356 29.18 -39.07 -8.46
C GLU A 356 30.48 -39.82 -8.20
#